data_AF-A0A1I4GIR2-F1
#
_entry.id   AF-A0A1I4GIR2-F1
#
_cell.length_a   1.000
_cell.length_b   1.000
_cell.length_c   1.000
_cell.angle_alpha   90.00
_cell.angle_beta   90.00
_cell.angle_gamma   90.00
#
_symmetry.space_group_name_H-M   'P 1'
#
loop_
_entity.id
_entity.type
_entity.pdbx_description
1 polymer ?
#
loop_
_entity_poly.entity_id
_entity_poly.type
_entity_poly.pdbx_seq_one_letter_code
_entity_poly.pdbx_strand_id
1 'polypeptide(L)'
;MNAPRLNPIAAALFALGLAVSTATAQEIVPPGPSGQGALLIYGNFCGPGSRGPGYPPIDALDRACAHHDACWPDAASGRLPACACNRRLQVEAGVVARDPRTPAETRQTARFISDFATTLPCEEASAQVR
;
A
#
# COMPACT_ATOMS: atom_id res chain seq x y z
N MET A 1 -32.89 7.29 48.43
CA MET A 1 -31.76 7.32 47.48
C MET A 1 -31.70 5.95 46.83
N ASN A 2 -32.15 5.82 45.58
CA ASN A 2 -32.21 4.53 44.87
C ASN A 2 -31.06 4.48 43.86
N ALA A 3 -30.17 3.50 43.99
CA ALA A 3 -29.11 3.27 43.04
C ALA A 3 -29.69 2.68 41.73
N PRO A 4 -29.28 3.17 40.54
CA PRO A 4 -29.70 2.58 39.28
C PRO A 4 -29.14 1.16 39.15
N ARG A 5 -30.03 0.19 38.89
CA ARG A 5 -29.65 -1.19 38.57
C ARG A 5 -29.18 -1.23 37.11
N LEU A 6 -27.91 -1.57 36.89
CA LEU A 6 -27.39 -1.80 35.54
C LEU A 6 -27.98 -3.09 34.97
N ASN A 7 -28.56 -2.98 33.77
CA ASN A 7 -29.15 -4.10 33.03
C ASN A 7 -28.01 -4.97 32.44
N PRO A 8 -27.94 -6.29 32.72
CA PRO A 8 -26.85 -7.15 32.25
C PRO A 8 -26.70 -7.20 30.72
N ILE A 9 -27.78 -6.88 29.98
CA ILE A 9 -27.79 -6.78 28.52
C ILE A 9 -26.94 -5.59 28.03
N ALA A 10 -26.96 -4.47 28.76
CA ALA A 10 -26.18 -3.29 28.41
C ALA A 10 -24.67 -3.52 28.61
N ALA A 11 -24.29 -4.36 29.59
CA ALA A 11 -22.89 -4.75 29.81
C ALA A 11 -22.37 -5.70 28.72
N ALA A 12 -23.21 -6.62 28.22
CA ALA A 12 -22.83 -7.57 27.18
C ALA A 12 -22.58 -6.92 25.80
N LEU A 13 -23.37 -5.90 25.44
CA LEU A 13 -23.19 -5.15 24.18
C LEU A 13 -21.93 -4.27 24.20
N PHE A 14 -21.49 -3.81 25.38
CA PHE A 14 -20.26 -3.04 25.53
C PHE A 14 -19.00 -3.92 25.43
N ALA A 15 -19.07 -5.17 25.89
CA ALA A 15 -17.95 -6.12 25.81
C ALA A 15 -17.68 -6.64 24.39
N LEU A 16 -18.70 -6.71 23.52
CA LEU A 16 -18.55 -7.22 22.15
C LEU A 16 -17.88 -6.21 21.19
N GLY A 17 -17.81 -4.92 21.56
CA GLY A 17 -17.17 -3.87 20.77
C GLY A 17 -15.64 -3.80 20.88
N LEU A 18 -15.03 -4.56 21.80
CA LEU A 18 -13.60 -4.48 22.11
C LEU A 18 -12.73 -5.58 21.48
N ALA A 19 -13.32 -6.46 20.66
CA ALA A 19 -12.55 -7.33 19.77
C ALA A 19 -12.07 -6.51 18.54
N VAL A 20 -11.31 -5.45 18.80
CA VAL A 20 -10.63 -4.65 17.77
C VAL A 20 -9.61 -5.56 17.11
N SER A 21 -9.89 -6.00 15.89
CA SER A 21 -8.94 -6.74 15.06
C SER A 21 -7.65 -5.95 14.95
N THR A 22 -6.53 -6.51 15.40
CA THR A 22 -5.18 -5.95 15.18
C THR A 22 -4.72 -6.17 13.75
N ALA A 23 -5.58 -5.91 12.76
CA ALA A 23 -5.22 -5.94 11.36
C ALA A 23 -4.39 -4.68 11.06
N THR A 24 -3.08 -4.80 11.22
CA THR A 24 -2.15 -3.74 10.81
C THR A 24 -2.15 -3.69 9.28
N ALA A 25 -2.84 -2.69 8.72
CA ALA A 25 -2.92 -2.48 7.28
C ALA A 25 -1.63 -1.87 6.67
N GLN A 26 -0.69 -1.44 7.51
CA GLN A 26 0.54 -0.78 7.08
C GLN A 26 1.73 -1.16 7.97
N GLU A 27 2.82 -1.62 7.37
CA GLU A 27 4.08 -1.94 8.05
C GLU A 27 5.06 -0.77 7.94
N ILE A 28 5.67 -0.39 9.07
CA ILE A 28 6.74 0.60 9.11
C ILE A 28 8.09 -0.14 9.08
N VAL A 29 8.86 0.04 8.01
CA VAL A 29 10.24 -0.41 7.92
C VAL A 29 11.15 0.76 8.31
N PRO A 30 11.88 0.70 9.44
CA PRO A 30 12.74 1.78 9.87
C PRO A 30 13.91 1.99 8.89
N PRO A 31 14.43 3.22 8.76
CA PRO A 31 15.55 3.51 7.88
C PRO A 31 16.78 2.65 8.16
N GLY A 32 17.33 2.03 7.11
CA GLY A 32 18.60 1.30 7.19
C GLY A 32 19.83 2.20 7.07
N PRO A 33 21.04 1.63 6.92
CA PRO A 33 22.29 2.39 6.76
C PRO A 33 22.32 3.33 5.55
N SER A 34 21.51 3.08 4.52
CA SER A 34 21.31 3.97 3.37
C SER A 34 20.39 5.17 3.65
N GLY A 35 19.82 5.27 4.86
CA GLY A 35 18.88 6.32 5.25
C GLY A 35 17.46 6.15 4.70
N GLN A 36 17.19 5.09 3.92
CA GLN A 36 15.86 4.83 3.36
C GLN A 36 15.07 3.85 4.24
N GLY A 37 13.85 4.25 4.61
CA GLY A 37 12.84 3.39 5.24
C GLY A 37 11.62 3.23 4.33
N ALA A 38 10.60 2.50 4.80
CA ALA A 38 9.38 2.29 4.02
C ALA A 38 8.11 2.31 4.89
N LEU A 39 7.01 2.69 4.26
CA LEU A 39 5.66 2.49 4.79
C LEU A 39 4.92 1.55 3.84
N LEU A 40 4.95 0.25 4.12
CA LEU A 40 4.46 -0.77 3.22
C LEU A 40 2.99 -1.08 3.51
N ILE A 41 2.15 -0.97 2.49
CA ILE A 41 0.75 -1.40 2.51
C ILE A 41 0.65 -2.90 2.20
N TYR A 42 1.56 -3.39 1.34
CA TYR A 42 1.56 -4.78 0.92
C TYR A 42 2.96 -5.23 0.48
N GLY A 43 3.32 -6.46 0.83
CA GLY A 43 4.54 -7.12 0.36
C GLY A 43 5.82 -6.38 0.74
N ASN A 44 6.72 -6.25 -0.23
CA ASN A 44 8.04 -5.64 -0.07
C ASN A 44 8.16 -4.29 -0.78
N PHE A 45 7.23 -3.94 -1.67
CA PHE A 45 7.36 -2.78 -2.57
C PHE A 45 6.10 -1.90 -2.64
N CYS A 46 4.93 -2.37 -2.19
CA CYS A 46 3.72 -1.54 -2.32
C CYS A 46 3.61 -0.52 -1.19
N GLY A 47 4.14 0.69 -1.40
CA GLY A 47 4.03 1.83 -0.49
C GLY A 47 5.13 2.87 -0.74
N PRO A 48 5.22 3.96 0.05
CA PRO A 48 6.38 4.83 0.01
C PRO A 48 7.65 4.08 0.42
N GLY A 49 8.62 4.01 -0.50
CA GLY A 49 9.85 3.24 -0.33
C GLY A 49 9.65 1.74 -0.54
N SER A 50 10.69 0.96 -0.27
CA SER A 50 10.64 -0.51 -0.33
C SER A 50 11.37 -1.12 0.85
N ARG A 51 11.13 -2.40 1.12
CA ARG A 51 11.84 -3.15 2.18
C ARG A 51 13.35 -3.15 1.98
N GLY A 52 13.81 -2.96 0.75
CA GLY A 52 15.21 -2.78 0.40
C GLY A 52 15.86 -4.03 -0.23
N PRO A 53 17.19 -3.99 -0.42
CA PRO A 53 17.92 -5.04 -1.13
C PRO A 53 17.75 -6.42 -0.48
N GLY A 54 17.71 -7.47 -1.32
CA GLY A 54 17.62 -8.86 -0.87
C GLY A 54 16.21 -9.39 -0.66
N TYR A 55 15.19 -8.55 -0.77
CA TYR A 55 13.78 -8.95 -0.71
C TYR A 55 13.16 -9.00 -2.10
N PRO A 56 12.84 -10.19 -2.66
CA PRO A 56 12.16 -10.29 -3.95
C PRO A 56 10.67 -9.96 -3.80
N PRO A 57 9.97 -9.59 -4.88
CA PRO A 57 8.51 -9.47 -4.85
C PRO A 57 7.85 -10.78 -4.42
N ILE A 58 6.90 -10.72 -3.48
CA ILE A 58 6.27 -11.93 -2.92
C ILE A 58 5.18 -12.53 -3.82
N ASP A 59 4.60 -11.73 -4.72
CA ASP A 59 3.59 -12.16 -5.68
C ASP A 59 3.50 -11.22 -6.90
N ALA A 60 2.43 -11.33 -7.69
CA ALA A 60 2.19 -10.50 -8.87
C ALA A 60 1.86 -9.04 -8.57
N LEU A 61 1.17 -8.74 -7.45
CA LEU A 61 0.88 -7.36 -7.05
C LEU A 61 2.16 -6.67 -6.59
N ASP A 62 2.92 -7.33 -5.72
CA ASP A 62 4.18 -6.81 -5.20
C ASP A 62 5.20 -6.60 -6.32
N ARG A 63 5.15 -7.43 -7.38
CA ARG A 63 5.97 -7.25 -8.58
C ARG A 63 5.60 -5.98 -9.36
N ALA A 64 4.31 -5.66 -9.46
CA ALA A 64 3.85 -4.43 -10.11
C ALA A 64 4.38 -3.19 -9.36
N CYS A 65 4.37 -3.24 -8.03
CA CYS A 65 4.95 -2.19 -7.19
C CYS A 65 6.48 -2.10 -7.36
N ALA A 66 7.20 -3.23 -7.38
CA ALA A 66 8.64 -3.24 -7.62
C ALA A 66 9.03 -2.65 -8.99
N HIS A 67 8.23 -2.89 -10.03
CA HIS A 67 8.41 -2.28 -11.34
C HIS A 67 8.20 -0.76 -11.32
N HIS A 68 7.27 -0.26 -10.49
CA HIS A 68 7.02 1.16 -10.32
C HIS A 68 8.19 1.85 -9.63
N ASP A 69 8.68 1.29 -8.51
CA ASP A 69 9.85 1.79 -7.79
C ASP A 69 11.09 1.86 -8.70
N ALA A 70 11.33 0.80 -9.48
CA ALA A 70 12.45 0.74 -10.42
C ALA A 70 12.32 1.72 -11.60
N CYS A 71 11.11 2.20 -11.91
CA CYS A 71 10.87 3.16 -12.98
C CYS A 71 11.38 4.56 -12.62
N TRP A 72 11.54 4.86 -11.32
CA TRP A 72 12.00 6.15 -10.80
C TRP A 72 13.30 5.98 -9.97
N PRO A 73 14.45 5.75 -10.63
CA PRO A 73 15.70 5.43 -9.95
C PRO A 73 16.31 6.59 -9.14
N ASP A 74 15.78 7.80 -9.29
CA ASP A 74 16.32 9.02 -8.70
C ASP A 74 15.28 9.76 -7.82
N ALA A 75 14.64 9.01 -6.92
CA ALA A 75 13.70 9.57 -5.96
C ALA A 75 14.32 10.62 -5.03
N ALA A 76 15.65 10.59 -4.86
CA ALA A 76 16.40 11.57 -4.06
C ALA A 76 16.57 12.93 -4.76
N SER A 77 16.35 13.03 -6.07
CA SER A 77 16.48 14.30 -6.80
C SER A 77 15.38 15.33 -6.53
N GLY A 78 14.29 14.94 -5.87
CA GLY A 78 13.11 15.79 -5.68
C GLY A 78 12.27 16.02 -6.94
N ARG A 79 12.62 15.39 -8.07
CA ARG A 79 11.81 15.39 -9.29
C ARG A 79 10.66 14.40 -9.17
N LEU A 80 9.53 14.68 -9.81
CA LEU A 80 8.43 13.72 -9.85
C LEU A 80 8.74 12.55 -10.79
N PRO A 81 8.16 11.36 -10.56
CA PRO A 81 8.26 10.26 -11.51
C PRO A 81 7.56 10.61 -12.83
N ALA A 82 7.98 9.99 -13.93
CA ALA A 82 7.29 10.12 -15.20
C ALA A 82 5.87 9.54 -15.10
N CYS A 83 4.87 10.19 -15.70
CA CYS A 83 3.48 9.71 -15.68
C CYS A 83 3.30 8.31 -16.30
N ALA A 84 4.23 7.88 -17.16
CA ALA A 84 4.30 6.53 -17.69
C ALA A 84 4.54 5.47 -16.60
N CYS A 85 5.29 5.79 -15.54
CA CYS A 85 5.51 4.89 -14.39
C CYS A 85 4.20 4.62 -13.65
N ASN A 86 3.45 5.67 -13.32
CA ASN A 86 2.16 5.56 -12.64
C ASN A 86 1.13 4.81 -13.49
N ARG A 87 1.10 5.07 -14.81
CA ARG A 87 0.24 4.34 -15.75
C ARG A 87 0.58 2.85 -15.83
N ARG A 88 1.87 2.50 -15.80
CA ARG A 88 2.29 1.09 -15.78
C ARG A 88 1.81 0.40 -14.50
N LEU A 89 1.96 1.04 -13.34
CA LEU A 89 1.45 0.53 -12.06
C LEU A 89 -0.06 0.30 -12.11
N GLN A 90 -0.83 1.27 -12.60
CA GLN A 90 -2.28 1.16 -12.80
C GLN A 90 -2.64 -0.10 -13.61
N VAL A 91 -1.98 -0.32 -14.74
CA VAL A 91 -2.28 -1.44 -15.63
C VAL A 91 -1.92 -2.78 -14.98
N GLU A 92 -0.70 -2.92 -14.45
CA GLU A 92 -0.22 -4.17 -13.88
C GLU A 92 -1.02 -4.56 -12.63
N ALA A 93 -1.27 -3.63 -11.70
CA ALA A 93 -2.13 -3.88 -10.54
C ALA A 93 -3.59 -4.16 -10.95
N GLY A 94 -4.10 -3.48 -11.98
CA GLY A 94 -5.44 -3.71 -12.51
C GLY A 94 -5.63 -5.10 -13.11
N VAL A 95 -4.58 -5.73 -13.66
CA VAL A 95 -4.62 -7.13 -14.10
C VAL A 95 -4.79 -8.06 -12.89
N VAL A 96 -4.00 -7.86 -11.83
CA VAL A 96 -4.11 -8.65 -10.59
C VAL A 96 -5.48 -8.49 -9.93
N ALA A 97 -6.03 -7.27 -9.89
CA ALA A 97 -7.35 -6.99 -9.33
C ALA A 97 -8.48 -7.78 -10.00
N ARG A 98 -8.33 -8.13 -11.28
CA ARG A 98 -9.34 -8.84 -12.09
C ARG A 98 -9.09 -10.35 -12.21
N ASP A 99 -7.95 -10.86 -11.75
CA ASP A 99 -7.64 -12.29 -11.86
C ASP A 99 -8.40 -13.09 -10.78
N PRO A 100 -9.38 -13.95 -11.15
CA PRO A 100 -10.13 -14.74 -10.16
C PRO A 100 -9.26 -15.75 -9.41
N ARG A 101 -8.05 -16.07 -9.88
CA ARG A 101 -7.11 -16.97 -9.20
C ARG A 101 -6.37 -16.29 -8.04
N THR A 102 -6.28 -14.97 -8.05
CA THR A 102 -5.65 -14.20 -6.96
C THR A 102 -6.56 -14.21 -5.72
N PRO A 103 -6.03 -14.36 -4.49
CA PRO A 103 -6.82 -14.27 -3.25
C PRO A 103 -7.66 -12.98 -3.17
N ALA A 104 -8.87 -13.07 -2.61
CA ALA A 104 -9.83 -11.97 -2.61
C ALA A 104 -9.30 -10.69 -1.95
N GLU A 105 -8.52 -10.84 -0.88
CA GLU A 105 -7.86 -9.72 -0.20
C GLU A 105 -6.80 -9.07 -1.10
N THR A 106 -5.88 -9.84 -1.67
CA THR A 106 -4.88 -9.34 -2.64
C THR A 106 -5.53 -8.64 -3.82
N ARG A 107 -6.67 -9.11 -4.34
CA ARG A 107 -7.40 -8.42 -5.41
C ARG A 107 -7.95 -7.06 -4.97
N GLN A 108 -8.44 -6.94 -3.73
CA GLN A 108 -8.94 -5.68 -3.18
C GLN A 108 -7.79 -4.68 -3.00
N THR A 109 -6.66 -5.14 -2.46
CA THR A 109 -5.45 -4.34 -2.35
C THR A 109 -4.94 -3.92 -3.73
N ALA A 110 -4.91 -4.84 -4.71
CA ALA A 110 -4.53 -4.53 -6.08
C ALA A 110 -5.45 -3.49 -6.73
N ARG A 111 -6.75 -3.56 -6.43
CA ARG A 111 -7.72 -2.56 -6.90
C ARG A 111 -7.43 -1.18 -6.30
N PHE A 112 -7.19 -1.13 -5.00
CA PHE A 112 -6.79 0.11 -4.32
C PHE A 112 -5.52 0.71 -4.94
N ILE A 113 -4.46 -0.09 -5.10
CA ILE A 113 -3.19 0.34 -5.71
C ILE A 113 -3.40 0.83 -7.15
N SER A 114 -4.17 0.09 -7.95
CA SER A 114 -4.50 0.47 -9.33
C SER A 114 -5.21 1.82 -9.40
N ASP A 115 -6.21 2.05 -8.54
CA ASP A 115 -6.97 3.30 -8.55
C ASP A 115 -6.11 4.46 -8.01
N PHE A 116 -5.36 4.23 -6.93
CA PHE A 116 -4.46 5.22 -6.34
C PHE A 116 -3.34 5.66 -7.30
N ALA A 117 -2.82 4.76 -8.12
CA ALA A 117 -1.81 5.08 -9.14
C ALA A 117 -2.27 6.19 -10.10
N THR A 118 -3.57 6.34 -10.34
CA THR A 118 -4.12 7.41 -11.19
C THR A 118 -4.10 8.80 -10.55
N THR A 119 -3.91 8.86 -9.23
CA THR A 119 -3.90 10.10 -8.44
C THR A 119 -2.51 10.54 -8.01
N LEU A 120 -1.49 9.71 -8.24
CA LEU A 120 -0.12 10.01 -7.88
C LEU A 120 0.43 11.18 -8.72
N PRO A 121 1.09 12.18 -8.11
CA PRO A 121 1.78 13.23 -8.84
C PRO A 121 2.81 12.66 -9.81
N CYS A 122 2.92 13.28 -10.98
CA CYS A 122 3.89 12.90 -12.00
C CYS A 122 4.18 14.04 -12.97
N GLU A 123 5.28 13.91 -13.70
CA GLU A 123 5.64 14.78 -14.81
C GLU A 123 5.49 14.04 -16.14
N GLU A 124 4.98 14.74 -17.16
CA GLU A 124 4.97 14.20 -18.52
C GLU A 124 6.41 14.13 -19.05
N ALA A 125 6.75 13.07 -19.79
CA ALA A 125 8.11 12.87 -20.29
C ALA A 125 8.64 14.04 -21.16
N SER A 126 7.74 14.81 -21.79
CA SER A 126 8.07 16.01 -22.56
C SER A 126 8.50 17.21 -21.70
N ALA A 127 8.15 17.24 -20.42
CA ALA A 127 8.53 18.29 -19.48
C ALA A 127 9.93 18.06 -18.86
N GLN A 128 10.38 16.81 -18.78
CA GLN A 128 11.66 16.43 -18.16
C GLN A 128 12.91 16.71 -19.03
N VAL A 129 12.73 17.02 -20.31
CA VAL A 129 13.80 17.25 -21.30
C VAL A 129 14.19 18.75 -21.40
N ARG A 130 13.54 19.63 -20.64
CA ARG A 130 13.80 21.08 -20.65
C ARG A 130 14.73 21.53 -19.53
#